data_AF-A0A2R8Y6S8-F1
#
_entry.id   AF-A0A2R8Y6S8-F1
#
_cell.length_a   1.000
_cell.length_b   1.000
_cell.length_c   1.000
_cell.angle_alpha   90.00
_cell.angle_beta   90.00
_cell.angle_gamma   90.00
#
_symmetry.space_group_name_H-M   'P 1'
#
loop_
_entity.id
_entity.type
_entity.pdbx_description
1 polymer ?
#
loop_
_entity_poly.entity_id
_entity_poly.type
_entity_poly.pdbx_seq_one_letter_code
_entity_poly.pdbx_strand_id
1 'polypeptide(L)'
;MAQQANVGELLAMLDSPMLGVRDDVTAVFKENLNSDRGPMLVNTLVDYYLETSSQPALHILTTLQEPHDKHLLDRINEYVGKAATRLSILSLLGHVIRLQPSWKHKLSQAPLLPSLLKCLKMDTD
;
A
#
# COMPACT_ATOMS: atom_id res chain seq x y z
N MET A 1 12.49 8.24 -17.16
CA MET A 1 13.27 7.04 -16.78
C MET A 1 14.14 7.27 -15.53
N ALA A 2 14.74 8.45 -15.31
CA ALA A 2 15.62 8.69 -14.15
C ALA A 2 14.92 8.70 -12.77
N GLN A 3 13.72 9.29 -12.63
CA GLN A 3 13.01 9.29 -11.33
C GLN A 3 12.60 7.89 -10.84
N GLN A 4 12.32 6.98 -11.77
CA GLN A 4 11.84 5.63 -11.46
C GLN A 4 12.96 4.73 -10.92
N ALA A 5 14.19 4.91 -11.45
CA ALA A 5 15.38 4.26 -10.92
C ALA A 5 15.65 4.68 -9.47
N ASN A 6 15.50 5.98 -9.19
CA ASN A 6 15.72 6.52 -7.84
C ASN A 6 14.72 5.97 -6.81
N VAL A 7 13.44 5.80 -7.19
CA VAL A 7 12.42 5.20 -6.29
C VAL A 7 12.74 3.74 -5.99
N GLY A 8 13.20 2.95 -6.97
CA GLY A 8 13.59 1.56 -6.76
C GLY A 8 14.75 1.40 -5.77
N GLU A 9 15.77 2.26 -5.87
CA GLU A 9 16.89 2.28 -4.93
C GLU A 9 16.45 2.67 -3.51
N LEU A 10 15.58 3.70 -3.38
CA LEU A 10 14.98 4.08 -2.10
C LEU A 10 14.16 2.93 -1.49
N LEU A 11 13.38 2.20 -2.29
CA LEU A 11 12.62 1.04 -1.81
C LEU A 11 13.53 -0.05 -1.25
N ALA A 12 14.60 -0.39 -1.96
CA ALA A 12 15.58 -1.36 -1.47
C ALA A 12 16.22 -0.92 -0.14
N MET A 13 16.47 0.38 0.03
CA MET A 13 17.02 0.92 1.29
C MET A 13 16.03 0.90 2.46
N LEU A 14 14.71 0.78 2.24
CA LEU A 14 13.75 0.58 3.33
C LEU A 14 14.02 -0.73 4.09
N ASP A 15 14.54 -1.76 3.41
CA ASP A 15 14.84 -3.04 4.05
C ASP A 15 16.27 -3.10 4.64
N SER A 16 17.01 -1.98 4.59
CA SER A 16 18.36 -1.91 5.14
C SER A 16 18.37 -2.27 6.63
N PRO A 17 19.36 -3.05 7.10
CA PRO A 17 19.52 -3.36 8.53
C PRO A 17 19.90 -2.13 9.37
N MET A 18 20.30 -1.02 8.72
CA MET A 18 20.63 0.23 9.40
C MET A 18 19.37 1.04 9.69
N LEU A 19 18.99 1.09 10.97
CA LEU A 19 17.80 1.82 11.43
C LEU A 19 17.79 3.30 10.99
N GLY A 20 18.95 3.97 11.02
CA GLY A 20 19.06 5.37 10.60
C GLY A 20 18.76 5.57 9.12
N VAL A 21 19.26 4.69 8.25
CA VAL A 21 18.98 4.72 6.81
C VAL A 21 17.49 4.51 6.55
N ARG A 22 16.89 3.55 7.26
CA ARG A 22 15.48 3.23 7.12
C ARG A 22 14.55 4.36 7.54
N ASP A 23 14.86 5.04 8.63
CA ASP A 23 14.08 6.17 9.13
C ASP A 23 14.16 7.37 8.16
N ASP A 24 15.37 7.69 7.70
CA ASP A 24 15.63 8.74 6.71
C ASP A 24 14.86 8.47 5.41
N VAL A 25 14.98 7.27 4.85
CA VAL A 25 14.27 6.88 3.63
C VAL A 25 12.75 6.86 3.83
N THR A 26 12.27 6.43 5.01
CA THR A 26 10.84 6.49 5.36
C THR A 26 10.35 7.94 5.37
N ALA A 27 11.14 8.87 5.92
CA ALA A 27 10.82 10.30 5.91
C ALA A 27 10.78 10.86 4.48
N VAL A 28 11.75 10.48 3.63
CA VAL A 28 11.76 10.85 2.21
C VAL A 28 10.50 10.36 1.49
N PHE A 29 10.07 9.11 1.70
CA PHE A 29 8.82 8.62 1.11
C PHE A 29 7.59 9.41 1.58
N LYS A 30 7.52 9.73 2.88
CA LYS A 30 6.43 10.54 3.42
C LYS A 30 6.43 11.94 2.82
N GLU A 31 7.59 12.59 2.66
CA GLU A 31 7.69 13.91 2.03
C GLU A 31 7.27 13.86 0.55
N ASN A 32 7.71 12.84 -0.17
CA ASN A 32 7.32 12.61 -1.56
C ASN A 32 5.80 12.38 -1.70
N LEU A 33 5.18 11.61 -0.80
CA LEU A 33 3.72 11.43 -0.76
C LEU A 33 2.98 12.71 -0.38
N ASN A 34 3.58 13.62 0.39
CA ASN A 34 2.95 14.92 0.66
C ASN A 34 3.03 15.86 -0.56
N SER A 35 4.10 15.75 -1.34
CA SER A 35 4.36 16.60 -2.50
C SER A 35 3.67 16.10 -3.77
N ASP A 36 3.68 14.78 -4.00
CA ASP A 36 3.03 14.12 -5.12
C ASP A 36 1.70 13.51 -4.67
N ARG A 37 0.62 13.89 -5.35
CA ARG A 37 -0.74 13.37 -5.11
C ARG A 37 -1.12 12.25 -6.11
N GLY A 38 -0.14 11.77 -6.87
CA GLY A 38 -0.32 10.79 -7.93
C GLY A 38 -0.40 9.36 -7.39
N PRO A 39 -0.90 8.42 -8.21
CA PRO A 39 -0.99 7.01 -7.83
C PRO A 39 0.36 6.29 -7.84
N MET A 40 1.39 6.84 -8.51
CA MET A 40 2.61 6.12 -8.83
C MET A 40 3.36 5.63 -7.58
N LEU A 41 3.57 6.49 -6.59
CA LEU A 41 4.27 6.12 -5.36
C LEU A 41 3.47 5.11 -4.53
N VAL A 42 2.17 5.32 -4.40
CA VAL A 42 1.27 4.40 -3.68
C VAL A 42 1.29 3.02 -4.33
N ASN A 43 1.16 2.96 -5.65
CA ASN A 43 1.19 1.71 -6.41
C ASN A 43 2.52 0.98 -6.19
N THR A 44 3.64 1.69 -6.36
CA THR A 44 4.98 1.11 -6.22
C THR A 44 5.22 0.58 -4.80
N LEU A 45 4.76 1.30 -3.76
CA LEU A 45 4.85 0.83 -2.37
C LEU A 45 3.99 -0.42 -2.12
N VAL A 46 2.79 -0.49 -2.69
CA VAL A 46 1.93 -1.69 -2.60
C VAL A 46 2.60 -2.87 -3.30
N ASP A 47 3.09 -2.68 -4.53
CA ASP A 47 3.82 -3.70 -5.29
C ASP A 47 5.02 -4.23 -4.50
N TYR A 48 5.85 -3.32 -4.00
CA TYR A 48 7.01 -3.67 -3.18
C TYR A 48 6.62 -4.45 -1.91
N TYR A 49 5.55 -4.04 -1.21
CA TYR A 49 5.05 -4.78 -0.05
C TYR A 49 4.59 -6.19 -0.42
N LEU A 50 3.88 -6.36 -1.54
CA LEU A 50 3.40 -7.68 -1.97
C LEU A 50 4.56 -8.62 -2.33
N GLU A 51 5.65 -8.09 -2.88
CA GLU A 51 6.83 -8.87 -3.27
C GLU A 51 7.74 -9.21 -2.08
N THR A 52 7.92 -8.27 -1.14
CA THR A 52 8.95 -8.37 -0.09
C THR A 52 8.40 -8.55 1.32
N SER A 53 7.11 -8.30 1.54
CA SER A 53 6.51 -8.20 2.89
C SER A 53 7.22 -7.21 3.82
N SER A 54 7.84 -6.16 3.25
CA SER A 54 8.64 -5.18 3.98
C SER A 54 7.80 -4.38 5.00
N GLN A 55 8.17 -4.47 6.28
CA GLN A 55 7.49 -3.79 7.39
C GLN A 55 7.51 -2.26 7.30
N PRO A 56 8.60 -1.60 6.88
CA PRO A 56 8.62 -0.15 6.66
C PRO A 56 7.66 0.30 5.56
N ALA A 57 7.57 -0.46 4.46
CA ALA A 57 6.61 -0.17 3.40
C ALA A 57 5.17 -0.28 3.93
N LEU A 58 4.86 -1.33 4.70
CA LEU A 58 3.58 -1.47 5.39
C LEU A 58 3.31 -0.25 6.30
N HIS A 59 4.28 0.17 7.10
CA HIS A 59 4.13 1.33 7.98
C HIS A 59 3.78 2.59 7.19
N ILE A 60 4.49 2.88 6.09
CA ILE A 60 4.18 4.02 5.21
C ILE A 60 2.75 3.90 4.67
N LEU A 61 2.37 2.76 4.11
CA LEU A 61 1.04 2.51 3.53
C LEU A 61 -0.09 2.70 4.57
N THR A 62 0.14 2.31 5.83
CA THR A 62 -0.85 2.48 6.91
C THR A 62 -1.00 3.93 7.39
N THR A 63 -0.03 4.81 7.08
CA THR A 63 -0.10 6.24 7.42
C THR A 63 -0.74 7.10 6.33
N LEU A 64 -1.10 6.52 5.18
CA LEU A 64 -1.66 7.25 4.04
C LEU A 64 -2.96 7.99 4.41
N GLN A 65 -3.04 9.23 3.97
CA GLN A 65 -4.19 10.12 4.13
C GLN A 65 -4.74 10.52 2.75
N GLU A 66 -5.87 11.22 2.74
CA GLU A 66 -6.43 11.81 1.51
C GLU A 66 -5.39 12.73 0.83
N PRO A 67 -5.21 12.65 -0.50
CA PRO A 67 -6.03 11.96 -1.50
C PRO A 67 -5.56 10.52 -1.88
N HIS A 68 -4.60 9.96 -1.14
CA HIS A 68 -3.95 8.68 -1.47
C HIS A 68 -4.80 7.45 -1.16
N ASP A 69 -5.84 7.63 -0.35
CA ASP A 69 -6.82 6.59 -0.02
C ASP A 69 -7.43 5.99 -1.28
N LYS A 70 -7.85 6.82 -2.24
CA LYS A 70 -8.44 6.35 -3.50
C LYS A 70 -7.47 5.46 -4.26
N HIS A 71 -6.21 5.86 -4.38
CA HIS A 71 -5.19 5.11 -5.12
C HIS A 71 -4.88 3.77 -4.43
N LEU A 72 -4.80 3.77 -3.10
CA LEU A 72 -4.61 2.56 -2.31
C LEU A 72 -5.78 1.59 -2.49
N LEU A 73 -7.02 2.07 -2.39
CA LEU A 73 -8.22 1.24 -2.53
C LEU A 73 -8.37 0.66 -3.94
N ASP A 74 -8.05 1.45 -4.97
CA ASP A 74 -8.06 1.00 -6.36
C ASP A 74 -7.00 -0.10 -6.59
N ARG A 75 -5.79 0.10 -6.07
CA ARG A 75 -4.70 -0.89 -6.16
C ARG A 75 -5.03 -2.18 -5.42
N ILE A 76 -5.63 -2.08 -4.22
CA ILE A 76 -6.11 -3.25 -3.47
C ILE A 76 -7.18 -4.01 -4.27
N ASN A 77 -8.12 -3.29 -4.89
CA ASN A 77 -9.16 -3.90 -5.71
C ASN A 77 -8.62 -4.61 -6.96
N GLU A 78 -7.51 -4.15 -7.55
CA GLU A 78 -6.85 -4.87 -8.63
C GLU A 78 -6.26 -6.20 -8.14
N TYR A 79 -5.57 -6.17 -6.98
CA TYR A 79 -4.87 -7.34 -6.45
C TYR A 79 -5.80 -8.36 -5.76
N VAL A 80 -6.96 -7.94 -5.27
CA VAL A 80 -7.94 -8.86 -4.67
C VAL A 80 -8.52 -9.82 -5.71
N GLY A 81 -8.57 -9.40 -6.98
CA GLY A 81 -9.00 -10.25 -8.10
C GLY A 81 -8.00 -11.35 -8.47
N LYS A 82 -6.75 -11.26 -8.01
CA LYS A 82 -5.67 -12.21 -8.30
C LYS A 82 -5.49 -13.16 -7.11
N ALA A 83 -5.81 -14.45 -7.30
CA ALA A 83 -5.78 -15.44 -6.21
C ALA A 83 -4.42 -15.52 -5.49
N ALA A 84 -3.30 -15.44 -6.22
CA ALA A 84 -1.95 -15.55 -5.65
C ALA A 84 -1.59 -14.41 -4.68
N THR A 85 -2.11 -13.20 -4.90
CA THR A 85 -1.81 -12.01 -4.07
C THR A 85 -2.93 -11.67 -3.10
N ARG A 86 -4.06 -12.37 -3.18
CA ARG A 86 -5.30 -12.05 -2.47
C ARG A 86 -5.12 -12.02 -0.96
N LEU A 87 -4.46 -13.02 -0.38
CA LEU A 87 -4.21 -13.05 1.06
C LEU A 87 -3.33 -11.87 1.50
N SER A 88 -2.21 -11.63 0.81
CA SER A 88 -1.27 -10.55 1.14
C SER A 88 -1.90 -9.17 1.05
N ILE A 89 -2.71 -8.91 0.01
CA ILE A 89 -3.38 -7.61 -0.16
C ILE A 89 -4.54 -7.43 0.83
N LEU A 90 -5.29 -8.48 1.16
CA LEU A 90 -6.32 -8.43 2.19
C LEU A 90 -5.71 -8.20 3.58
N SER A 91 -4.54 -8.80 3.84
CA SER A 91 -3.77 -8.54 5.06
C SER A 91 -3.34 -7.07 5.13
N LEU A 92 -2.82 -6.50 4.04
CA LEU A 92 -2.50 -5.06 3.97
C LEU A 92 -3.74 -4.21 4.30
N LEU A 93 -4.87 -4.47 3.65
CA LEU A 93 -6.12 -3.76 3.92
C LEU A 93 -6.50 -3.88 5.41
N GLY A 94 -6.44 -5.08 5.99
CA GLY A 94 -6.72 -5.31 7.40
C GLY A 94 -5.85 -4.46 8.33
N HIS A 95 -4.55 -4.36 8.07
CA HIS A 95 -3.64 -3.51 8.83
C HIS A 95 -4.02 -2.03 8.75
N VAL A 96 -4.30 -1.54 7.54
CA VAL A 96 -4.66 -0.13 7.33
C VAL A 96 -5.97 0.21 8.05
N ILE A 97 -7.00 -0.63 7.91
CA ILE A 97 -8.31 -0.37 8.52
C ILE A 97 -8.30 -0.49 10.04
N ARG A 98 -7.44 -1.36 10.60
CA ARG A 98 -7.26 -1.47 12.06
C ARG A 98 -6.79 -0.15 12.68
N LEU A 99 -6.06 0.70 11.95
CA LEU A 99 -5.65 2.03 12.41
C LEU A 99 -6.76 3.09 12.35
N GLN A 100 -7.96 2.73 11.91
CA GLN A 100 -9.11 3.63 11.79
C GLN A 100 -8.81 4.92 11.01
N PRO A 101 -8.38 4.82 9.74
CA PRO A 101 -8.11 6.00 8.94
C PRO A 101 -9.37 6.88 8.81
N SER A 102 -9.18 8.19 8.70
CA SER A 102 -10.25 9.18 8.53
C SER A 102 -11.19 8.84 7.36
N TRP A 103 -10.61 8.31 6.28
CA TRP A 103 -11.28 7.89 5.06
C TRP A 103 -11.90 6.48 5.12
N LYS A 104 -11.90 5.78 6.28
CA LYS A 104 -12.45 4.40 6.38
C LYS A 104 -13.88 4.27 5.85
N HIS A 105 -14.68 5.33 5.96
CA HIS A 105 -16.07 5.37 5.49
C HIS A 105 -16.18 5.28 3.95
N LYS A 106 -15.11 5.62 3.22
CA LYS A 106 -15.02 5.54 1.75
C LYS A 106 -14.93 4.10 1.25
N LEU A 107 -14.50 3.15 2.08
CA LEU A 107 -14.45 1.73 1.74
C LEU A 107 -15.80 1.21 1.23
N SER A 108 -16.87 1.59 1.91
CA SER A 108 -18.23 1.16 1.56
C SER A 108 -18.71 1.72 0.22
N GLN A 109 -18.12 2.84 -0.21
CA GLN A 109 -18.43 3.49 -1.49
C GLN A 109 -17.48 3.03 -2.60
N ALA A 110 -16.34 2.43 -2.26
CA ALA A 110 -15.34 1.99 -3.21
C ALA A 110 -15.80 0.70 -3.93
N PRO A 111 -15.39 0.48 -5.19
CA PRO A 111 -15.64 -0.78 -5.90
C PRO A 111 -14.97 -2.00 -5.23
N LEU A 112 -14.14 -1.77 -4.23
CA LEU A 112 -13.52 -2.80 -3.41
C LEU A 112 -14.54 -3.65 -2.63
N LEU A 113 -15.60 -3.06 -2.06
CA LEU A 113 -16.56 -3.80 -1.24
C LEU A 113 -17.20 -5.00 -1.97
N PRO A 114 -17.76 -4.86 -3.20
CA PRO A 114 -18.30 -6.01 -3.92
C PRO A 114 -17.23 -7.05 -4.26
N SER A 115 -15.98 -6.64 -4.53
CA SER A 115 -14.87 -7.58 -4.76
C SER A 115 -14.52 -8.38 -3.50
N LEU A 116 -14.52 -7.74 -2.33
CA LEU A 116 -14.35 -8.41 -1.04
C LEU A 116 -15.48 -9.42 -0.78
N LEU A 117 -16.73 -9.02 -1.00
CA LEU A 117 -17.89 -9.91 -0.85
C LEU A 117 -17.83 -11.11 -1.81
N LYS A 118 -17.34 -10.90 -3.04
CA LYS A 118 -17.10 -11.99 -3.98
C LYS A 118 -16.02 -12.95 -3.48
N CYS A 119 -14.93 -12.43 -2.92
CA CYS A 119 -13.88 -13.26 -2.34
C CYS A 119 -14.43 -14.12 -1.20
N LEU A 120 -15.18 -13.54 -0.26
CA LEU A 120 -15.80 -14.29 0.84
C LEU A 120 -16.74 -15.43 0.37
N LYS A 121 -17.35 -15.29 -0.80
CA LYS A 121 -18.23 -16.33 -1.37
C LYS A 121 -17.48 -17.43 -2.12
N MET A 122 -16.30 -17.12 -2.65
CA MET A 122 -15.56 -18.00 -3.56
C MET A 122 -14.32 -18.62 -2.94
N ASP A 123 -13.74 -18.00 -1.90
CA ASP A 123 -12.65 -18.58 -1.13
C ASP A 123 -13.20 -19.74 -0.31
N THR A 124 -12.68 -20.93 -0.59
CA THR A 124 -12.75 -22.08 0.30
C THR A 124 -11.31 -22.30 0.70
N ASP A 125 -10.94 -21.82 1.88
CA ASP A 125 -9.62 -22.09 2.50
C ASP A 125 -9.37 -23.61 2.59
#